data_AF-A0A2K3K091-F1
#
_entry.id   AF-A0A2K3K091-F1
#
_cell.length_a   1.000
_cell.length_b   1.000
_cell.length_c   1.000
_cell.angle_alpha   90.00
_cell.angle_beta   90.00
_cell.angle_gamma   90.00
#
_symmetry.space_group_name_H-M   'P 1'
#
loop_
_entity.id
_entity.type
_entity.pdbx_description
1 polymer ?
#
loop_
_entity_poly.entity_id
_entity_poly.type
_entity_poly.pdbx_seq_one_letter_code
_entity_poly.pdbx_strand_id
1 'polypeptide(L)'
;MNLADAMGRAKVFDIDLQKQLRPYMESMVPLPGIYDPDFIAANQGDRANNIIKGTKKEQLQQVIKDIKEFKEANKVDKVVVLWTANTERYSNIVVGLNDAMENLLASVDKNESKISPSTLFALACVLENVPFINGSPQNTFVP
;
A
#
# COMPACT_ATOMS: atom_id res chain seq x y z
N MET A 1 14.67 4.79 -0.93
CA MET A 1 15.57 3.77 -1.48
C MET A 1 15.07 3.42 -2.87
N ASN A 2 15.92 3.51 -3.89
CA ASN A 2 15.55 3.12 -5.26
C ASN A 2 15.55 1.57 -5.41
N LEU A 3 15.10 1.06 -6.56
CA LEU A 3 15.02 -0.37 -6.79
C LEU A 3 16.39 -1.05 -6.97
N ALA A 4 17.43 -0.34 -7.43
CA ALA A 4 18.79 -0.89 -7.49
C ALA A 4 19.34 -1.22 -6.09
N ASP A 5 19.20 -0.29 -5.15
CA ASP A 5 19.60 -0.50 -3.76
C ASP A 5 18.69 -1.52 -3.07
N ALA A 6 17.40 -1.57 -3.45
CA ALA A 6 16.48 -2.59 -2.96
C ALA A 6 16.88 -4.00 -3.39
N MET A 7 17.37 -4.21 -4.62
CA MET A 7 17.92 -5.49 -5.05
C MET A 7 19.11 -5.92 -4.20
N GLY A 8 20.07 -5.00 -3.97
CA GLY A 8 21.23 -5.27 -3.13
C GLY A 8 20.86 -5.63 -1.70
N ARG A 9 19.87 -4.95 -1.13
CA ARG A 9 19.30 -5.29 0.18
C ARG A 9 18.63 -6.67 0.18
N ALA A 10 17.92 -7.02 -0.88
CA ALA A 10 17.13 -8.25 -0.96
C ALA A 10 18.00 -9.51 -1.12
N LYS A 11 19.19 -9.40 -1.71
CA LYS A 11 20.13 -10.52 -1.93
C LYS A 11 19.52 -11.72 -2.66
N VAL A 12 18.61 -11.45 -3.59
CA VAL A 12 17.95 -12.48 -4.41
C VAL A 12 18.76 -12.78 -5.67
N PHE A 13 19.20 -11.74 -6.38
CA PHE A 13 19.99 -11.89 -7.60
C PHE A 13 21.49 -11.95 -7.33
N ASP A 14 22.22 -12.65 -8.19
CA ASP A 14 23.69 -12.62 -8.20
C ASP A 14 24.24 -11.21 -8.43
N ILE A 15 25.41 -10.93 -7.88
CA ILE A 15 26.04 -9.60 -7.90
C ILE A 15 26.26 -9.09 -9.34
N ASP A 16 26.67 -9.97 -10.25
CA ASP A 16 26.93 -9.55 -11.63
C ASP A 16 25.64 -9.19 -12.38
N LEU A 17 24.53 -9.87 -12.06
CA LEU A 17 23.21 -9.48 -12.58
C LEU A 17 22.75 -8.15 -11.97
N GLN A 18 22.98 -7.92 -10.67
CA GLN A 18 22.66 -6.63 -10.04
C GLN A 18 23.42 -5.46 -10.71
N LYS A 19 24.71 -5.64 -11.04
CA LYS A 19 25.50 -4.63 -11.77
C LYS A 19 24.91 -4.34 -13.15
N GLN A 20 24.51 -5.38 -13.89
CA GLN A 20 23.89 -5.22 -15.20
C GLN A 20 22.54 -4.51 -15.15
N LEU A 21 21.73 -4.78 -14.12
CA LEU A 21 20.40 -4.19 -13.96
C LEU A 21 20.41 -2.78 -13.35
N ARG A 22 21.50 -2.37 -12.69
CA ARG A 22 21.58 -1.08 -11.97
C ARG A 22 21.16 0.13 -12.82
N PRO A 23 21.65 0.33 -14.07
CA PRO A 23 21.27 1.50 -14.88
C PRO A 23 19.77 1.60 -15.17
N TYR A 24 19.06 0.46 -15.16
CA TYR A 24 17.62 0.41 -15.38
C TYR A 24 16.80 0.65 -14.11
N MET A 25 17.36 0.35 -12.93
CA MET A 25 16.60 0.29 -11.67
C MET A 25 16.91 1.43 -10.70
N GLU A 26 18.03 2.14 -10.88
CA GLU A 26 18.45 3.19 -9.95
C GLU A 26 17.56 4.45 -10.00
N SER A 27 16.91 4.70 -11.14
CA SER A 27 15.93 5.79 -11.30
C SER A 27 14.54 5.43 -10.77
N MET A 28 14.25 4.15 -10.54
CA MET A 28 12.95 3.69 -10.06
C MET A 28 12.89 3.84 -8.53
N VAL A 29 12.21 4.89 -8.07
CA VAL A 29 11.98 5.16 -6.64
C VAL A 29 10.51 4.90 -6.31
N PRO A 30 10.20 4.02 -5.34
CA PRO A 30 8.81 3.79 -4.93
C PRO A 30 8.15 5.07 -4.41
N LEU A 31 6.87 5.24 -4.71
CA LEU A 31 6.04 6.29 -4.12
C LEU A 31 5.95 6.14 -2.58
N PRO A 32 5.66 7.23 -1.84
CA PRO A 32 5.35 7.14 -0.42
C PRO A 32 4.20 6.16 -0.14
N GLY A 33 4.28 5.39 0.95
CA GLY A 33 3.25 4.43 1.34
C GLY A 33 2.49 4.85 2.60
N ILE A 34 1.37 4.20 2.89
CA ILE A 34 0.68 4.36 4.17
C ILE A 34 1.40 3.49 5.22
N TYR A 35 1.77 4.09 6.35
CA TYR A 35 2.42 3.40 7.46
C TYR A 35 1.59 3.55 8.73
N ASP A 36 1.24 2.41 9.33
CA ASP A 36 0.59 2.34 10.63
C ASP A 36 1.34 1.33 11.51
N PRO A 37 2.10 1.79 12.52
CA PRO A 37 2.94 0.92 13.34
C PRO A 37 2.14 -0.13 14.12
N ASP A 38 0.85 0.10 14.36
CA ASP A 38 0.00 -0.83 15.12
C ASP A 38 -0.41 -2.06 14.31
N PHE A 39 -0.21 -2.05 12.99
CA PHE A 39 -0.59 -3.14 12.10
C PHE A 39 0.57 -4.06 11.71
N ILE A 40 1.83 -3.65 11.91
CA ILE A 40 3.00 -4.46 11.56
C ILE A 40 4.00 -4.55 12.72
N ALA A 41 5.06 -5.33 12.56
CA ALA A 41 6.07 -5.48 13.61
C ALA A 41 6.79 -4.15 13.90
N ALA A 42 6.98 -3.83 15.18
CA ALA A 42 7.61 -2.58 15.63
C ALA A 42 9.04 -2.37 15.08
N ASN A 43 9.74 -3.44 14.72
CA ASN A 43 11.06 -3.40 14.10
C ASN A 43 11.08 -2.81 12.68
N GLN A 44 9.92 -2.50 12.09
CA GLN A 44 9.83 -1.82 10.80
C GLN A 44 9.96 -0.28 10.91
N GLY A 45 9.94 0.28 12.13
CA GLY A 45 9.97 1.73 12.35
C GLY A 45 11.15 2.43 11.66
N ASP A 46 12.37 1.91 11.81
CA ASP A 46 13.57 2.49 11.21
C ASP A 46 13.56 2.48 9.67
N ARG A 47 12.74 1.62 9.07
CA ARG A 47 12.58 1.53 7.60
C ARG A 47 11.55 2.54 7.06
N ALA A 48 10.64 3.02 7.89
CA ALA A 48 9.50 3.83 7.48
C ALA A 48 9.89 5.32 7.32
N ASN A 49 10.55 5.65 6.20
CA ASN A 49 10.98 7.03 5.90
C ASN A 49 10.30 7.65 4.67
N ASN A 50 9.42 6.91 3.99
CA ASN A 50 8.72 7.32 2.77
C ASN A 50 7.20 7.14 2.96
N ILE A 51 6.57 8.08 3.68
CA ILE A 51 5.22 7.91 4.24
C ILE A 51 4.26 8.97 3.70
N ILE A 52 3.05 8.55 3.35
CA ILE A 52 1.89 9.42 3.15
C ILE A 52 1.37 9.86 4.53
N LYS A 53 1.45 11.16 4.79
CA LYS A 53 1.00 11.77 6.04
C LYS A 53 -0.48 12.15 5.99
N GLY A 54 -1.04 12.49 7.15
CA GLY A 54 -2.43 12.94 7.29
C GLY A 54 -3.35 11.88 7.85
N THR A 55 -4.64 12.20 7.85
CA THR A 55 -5.74 11.33 8.24
C THR A 55 -5.92 10.18 7.24
N LYS A 56 -6.65 9.14 7.65
CA LYS A 56 -6.97 7.99 6.78
C LYS A 56 -7.72 8.42 5.51
N LYS A 57 -8.56 9.45 5.60
CA LYS A 57 -9.21 10.06 4.43
C LYS A 57 -8.20 10.69 3.47
N GLU A 58 -7.27 11.50 3.97
CA GLU A 58 -6.22 12.11 3.14
C GLU A 58 -5.31 11.06 2.51
N GLN A 59 -4.96 10.02 3.27
CA GLN A 59 -4.19 8.87 2.78
C GLN A 59 -4.92 8.12 1.67
N LEU A 60 -6.22 7.83 1.85
CA LEU A 60 -7.07 7.23 0.82
C LEU A 60 -7.09 8.07 -0.47
N GLN A 61 -7.29 9.39 -0.33
CA GLN A 61 -7.31 10.30 -1.48
C GLN A 61 -5.95 10.37 -2.20
N GLN A 62 -4.84 10.29 -1.46
CA GLN A 62 -3.51 10.23 -2.07
C GLN A 62 -3.33 8.95 -2.88
N VAL A 63 -3.74 7.78 -2.39
CA VAL A 63 -3.66 6.53 -3.15
C VAL A 63 -4.53 6.56 -4.40
N ILE A 64 -5.74 7.12 -4.30
CA ILE A 64 -6.63 7.33 -5.45
C ILE A 64 -5.94 8.22 -6.51
N LYS A 65 -5.32 9.31 -6.06
CA LYS A 65 -4.56 10.22 -6.93
C LYS A 65 -3.39 9.50 -7.60
N ASP A 66 -2.60 8.74 -6.85
CA ASP A 66 -1.45 7.99 -7.37
C ASP A 66 -1.86 6.99 -8.46
N ILE A 67 -2.99 6.30 -8.28
CA ILE A 67 -3.55 5.38 -9.29
C ILE A 67 -3.91 6.13 -10.59
N LYS A 68 -4.60 7.29 -10.48
CA LYS A 68 -4.99 8.12 -11.64
C LYS A 68 -3.78 8.65 -12.39
N GLU A 69 -2.84 9.24 -11.65
CA GLU A 69 -1.62 9.82 -12.22
C GLU A 69 -0.76 8.74 -12.89
N PHE A 70 -0.64 7.55 -12.28
CA PHE A 70 0.03 6.42 -12.91
C PHE A 70 -0.63 6.03 -14.23
N LYS A 71 -1.96 5.92 -14.25
CA LYS A 71 -2.72 5.55 -15.45
C LYS A 71 -2.52 6.57 -16.57
N GLU A 72 -2.63 7.86 -16.25
CA GLU A 72 -2.48 8.96 -17.21
C GLU A 72 -1.05 9.06 -17.75
N ALA A 73 -0.05 9.08 -16.86
CA ALA A 73 1.34 9.23 -17.23
C ALA A 73 1.84 8.08 -18.12
N ASN A 74 1.36 6.87 -17.89
CA ASN A 74 1.77 5.68 -18.65
C ASN A 74 0.84 5.36 -19.83
N LYS A 75 -0.27 6.09 -19.99
CA LYS A 75 -1.25 5.92 -21.08
C LYS A 75 -1.77 4.48 -21.18
N VAL A 76 -2.12 3.89 -20.03
CA VAL A 76 -2.64 2.52 -19.94
C VAL A 76 -4.14 2.51 -19.69
N ASP A 77 -4.86 1.57 -20.31
CA ASP A 77 -6.31 1.46 -20.13
C ASP A 77 -6.68 0.71 -18.84
N LYS A 78 -5.84 -0.25 -18.44
CA LYS A 78 -6.05 -1.15 -17.31
C LYS A 78 -4.88 -1.03 -16.32
N VAL A 79 -5.24 -1.04 -15.05
CA VAL A 79 -4.31 -1.08 -13.91
C VAL A 79 -4.71 -2.27 -13.04
N VAL A 80 -3.74 -2.87 -12.35
CA VAL A 80 -3.97 -3.86 -11.28
C VAL A 80 -3.09 -3.46 -10.10
N VAL A 81 -3.63 -3.54 -8.90
CA VAL A 81 -2.88 -3.31 -7.66
C VAL A 81 -2.71 -4.62 -6.92
N LEU A 82 -1.49 -4.91 -6.48
CA LEU A 82 -1.15 -6.11 -5.74
C LEU A 82 -0.43 -5.74 -4.44
N TRP A 83 -0.97 -6.20 -3.32
CA TRP A 83 -0.33 -6.07 -2.02
C TRP A 83 0.76 -7.14 -1.87
N THR A 84 2.02 -6.68 -1.85
CA THR A 84 3.22 -7.51 -1.57
C THR A 84 4.08 -6.88 -0.47
N ALA A 85 3.45 -6.14 0.44
CA ALA A 85 4.13 -5.51 1.57
C ALA A 85 4.25 -6.50 2.75
N ASN A 86 4.73 -6.00 3.90
CA ASN A 86 4.75 -6.77 5.14
C ASN A 86 3.35 -7.28 5.48
N THR A 87 3.29 -8.47 6.07
CA THR A 87 2.06 -9.02 6.67
C THR A 87 1.59 -8.09 7.78
N GLU A 88 0.32 -7.68 7.69
CA GLU A 88 -0.35 -6.98 8.78
C GLU A 88 -0.96 -7.98 9.76
N ARG A 89 -1.19 -7.58 11.02
CA ARG A 89 -2.10 -8.33 11.90
C ARG A 89 -3.54 -8.24 11.37
N TYR A 90 -4.38 -9.17 11.81
CA TYR A 90 -5.81 -9.11 11.51
C TYR A 90 -6.48 -7.84 12.08
N SER A 91 -7.47 -7.35 11.34
CA SER A 91 -8.45 -6.37 11.80
C SER A 91 -9.63 -7.08 12.45
N ASN A 92 -10.11 -6.57 13.58
CA ASN A 92 -11.35 -7.07 14.17
C ASN A 92 -12.54 -6.67 13.29
N ILE A 93 -13.49 -7.58 13.09
CA ILE A 93 -14.77 -7.27 12.45
C ILE A 93 -15.72 -6.79 13.56
N VAL A 94 -16.16 -5.55 13.47
CA VAL A 94 -16.95 -4.87 14.51
C VAL A 94 -18.16 -4.20 13.89
N VAL A 95 -19.33 -4.45 14.48
CA VAL A 95 -20.60 -3.85 14.05
C VAL A 95 -20.52 -2.33 14.17
N GLY A 96 -20.87 -1.61 13.10
CA GLY A 96 -20.80 -0.15 13.05
C GLY A 96 -19.42 0.43 12.72
N LEU A 97 -18.40 -0.41 12.48
CA LEU A 97 -17.05 0.00 12.13
C LEU A 97 -16.68 -0.44 10.71
N ASN A 98 -16.73 -1.74 10.43
CA ASN A 98 -16.22 -2.34 9.20
C ASN A 98 -17.00 -3.62 8.81
N ASP A 99 -18.27 -3.63 9.15
CA ASP A 99 -19.24 -4.70 8.88
C ASP A 99 -20.15 -4.41 7.68
N ALA A 100 -20.09 -3.19 7.15
CA ALA A 100 -20.82 -2.74 5.98
C ALA A 100 -20.05 -1.59 5.29
N MET A 101 -20.33 -1.39 4.01
CA MET A 101 -19.69 -0.34 3.20
C MET A 101 -19.84 1.06 3.82
N GLU A 102 -21.05 1.42 4.25
CA GLU A 102 -21.33 2.74 4.82
C GLU A 102 -20.57 2.97 6.13
N ASN A 103 -20.48 1.93 6.96
CA ASN A 103 -19.76 1.98 8.23
C ASN A 103 -18.25 2.09 8.01
N LEU A 104 -17.71 1.35 7.03
CA LEU A 104 -16.30 1.42 6.67
C LEU A 104 -15.92 2.82 6.17
N LEU A 105 -16.72 3.39 5.26
CA LEU A 105 -16.50 4.75 4.75
C LEU A 105 -16.59 5.80 5.87
N ALA A 106 -17.59 5.69 6.75
CA ALA A 106 -17.73 6.57 7.90
C ALA A 106 -16.53 6.44 8.87
N SER A 107 -15.99 5.24 9.04
CA SER A 107 -14.81 5.00 9.88
C SER A 107 -13.53 5.62 9.30
N VAL A 108 -13.37 5.60 7.97
CA VAL A 108 -12.29 6.32 7.30
C VAL A 108 -12.43 7.83 7.51
N ASP A 109 -13.64 8.38 7.36
CA ASP A 109 -13.91 9.80 7.57
C ASP A 109 -13.67 10.25 9.02
N LYS A 110 -13.99 9.38 9.99
CA LYS A 110 -13.72 9.60 11.42
C LYS A 110 -12.28 9.33 11.84
N ASN A 111 -11.42 8.93 10.90
CA ASN A 111 -10.03 8.59 11.16
C ASN A 111 -9.85 7.46 12.20
N GLU A 112 -10.73 6.47 12.18
CA GLU A 112 -10.74 5.36 13.14
C GLU A 112 -9.45 4.52 13.08
N SER A 113 -8.76 4.36 14.21
CA SER A 113 -7.45 3.69 14.28
C SER A 113 -7.47 2.20 13.88
N LYS A 114 -8.66 1.58 13.86
CA LYS A 114 -8.83 0.17 13.53
C LYS A 114 -8.94 -0.13 12.04
N ILE A 115 -8.83 0.88 11.17
CA ILE A 115 -8.75 0.69 9.72
C ILE A 115 -7.29 0.53 9.29
N SER A 116 -6.95 -0.64 8.75
CA SER A 116 -5.59 -0.99 8.32
C SER A 116 -5.14 -0.22 7.07
N PRO A 117 -3.83 -0.04 6.86
CA PRO A 117 -3.30 0.44 5.58
C PRO A 117 -3.78 -0.39 4.39
N SER A 118 -3.76 -1.73 4.45
CA SER A 118 -4.24 -2.57 3.34
C SER A 118 -5.72 -2.33 3.00
N THR A 119 -6.56 -2.07 4.00
CA THR A 119 -7.96 -1.69 3.79
C THR A 119 -8.09 -0.39 2.99
N LEU A 120 -7.24 0.62 3.26
CA LEU A 120 -7.26 1.89 2.52
C LEU A 120 -6.83 1.70 1.05
N PHE A 121 -5.81 0.87 0.78
CA PHE A 121 -5.42 0.53 -0.59
C PHE A 121 -6.53 -0.24 -1.33
N ALA A 122 -7.15 -1.23 -0.68
CA ALA A 122 -8.26 -1.98 -1.26
C ALA A 122 -9.46 -1.06 -1.58
N LEU A 123 -9.81 -0.17 -0.66
CA LEU A 123 -10.89 0.79 -0.84
C LEU A 123 -10.59 1.78 -1.98
N ALA A 124 -9.36 2.30 -2.09
CA ALA A 124 -8.95 3.15 -3.21
C ALA A 124 -9.16 2.44 -4.55
N CYS A 125 -8.78 1.17 -4.63
CA CYS A 125 -8.92 0.37 -5.83
C CYS A 125 -10.39 0.12 -6.20
N VAL A 126 -11.24 -0.20 -5.21
CA VAL A 126 -12.69 -0.35 -5.44
C VAL A 126 -13.31 0.94 -5.98
N LEU A 127 -12.99 2.09 -5.36
CA LEU A 127 -13.50 3.40 -5.77
C LEU A 127 -13.03 3.81 -7.17
N GLU A 128 -11.85 3.35 -7.59
CA GLU A 128 -11.28 3.60 -8.93
C GLU A 128 -11.55 2.48 -9.93
N ASN A 129 -12.36 1.49 -9.57
CA ASN A 129 -12.66 0.31 -10.38
C ASN A 129 -11.39 -0.40 -10.90
N VAL A 130 -10.40 -0.54 -10.03
CA VAL A 130 -9.12 -1.22 -10.26
C VAL A 130 -9.11 -2.55 -9.50
N PRO A 131 -8.78 -3.68 -10.16
CA PRO A 131 -8.59 -4.95 -9.45
C PRO A 131 -7.52 -4.85 -8.36
N PHE A 132 -7.86 -5.27 -7.14
CA PHE A 132 -6.94 -5.36 -6.01
C PHE A 132 -6.72 -6.83 -5.61
N ILE A 133 -5.46 -7.22 -5.48
CA ILE A 133 -5.04 -8.57 -5.09
C ILE A 133 -4.30 -8.49 -3.76
N ASN A 134 -4.77 -9.21 -2.74
CA ASN A 134 -4.05 -9.34 -1.49
C ASN A 134 -3.10 -10.55 -1.54
N GLY A 135 -1.79 -10.30 -1.57
CA GLY A 135 -0.75 -11.32 -1.56
C GLY A 135 -0.26 -11.71 -0.16
N SER A 136 -0.85 -11.15 0.90
CA SER A 136 -0.48 -11.38 2.30
C SER A 136 -1.66 -11.94 3.09
N PRO A 137 -1.45 -12.56 4.28
CA PRO A 137 -2.48 -13.34 4.94
C PRO A 137 -3.50 -12.52 5.75
N GLN A 138 -3.32 -11.20 5.96
CA GLN A 138 -4.27 -10.41 6.73
C GLN A 138 -5.67 -10.37 6.08
N ASN A 139 -6.71 -10.22 6.89
CA ASN A 139 -8.09 -10.07 6.43
C ASN A 139 -8.41 -8.66 5.92
N THR A 140 -7.69 -8.20 4.89
CA THR A 140 -7.97 -6.91 4.25
C THR A 140 -9.42 -6.79 3.79
N PHE A 141 -10.00 -7.88 3.30
CA PHE A 141 -11.38 -7.97 2.79
C PHE A 141 -12.36 -8.29 3.93
N VAL A 142 -12.73 -7.24 4.67
CA VAL A 142 -13.84 -7.26 5.62
C VAL A 142 -15.19 -7.23 4.89
N PRO A 143 -16.31 -7.63 5.54
CA PRO A 143 -17.66 -7.54 4.95
C PRO A 143 -18.05 -6.15 4.48
#